data_AF-A0A938S7U9-F1
#
_entry.id   AF-A0A938S7U9-F1
#
_cell.length_a   1.000
_cell.length_b   1.000
_cell.length_c   1.000
_cell.angle_alpha   90.00
_cell.angle_beta   90.00
_cell.angle_gamma   90.00
#
_symmetry.space_group_name_H-M   'P 1'
#
loop_
_entity.id
_entity.type
_entity.pdbx_description
1 polymer ?
#
loop_
_entity_poly.entity_id
_entity_poly.type
_entity_poly.pdbx_seq_one_letter_code
_entity_poly.pdbx_strand_id
1 'polypeptide(L)'
;MKTIPEPQAELLSAQDMHGDVASLTAALERRRAERRAYGILARPDVRAMLDKLIASGACANEEEAIERALKTLVTAIMSAA
;
A
#
# COMPACT_ATOMS: atom_id res chain seq x y z
N MET A 1 0.16 19.30 -42.26
CA MET A 1 1.31 18.38 -42.10
C MET A 1 0.76 17.04 -41.64
N LYS A 2 0.89 15.99 -42.45
CA LYS A 2 0.54 14.61 -42.07
C LYS A 2 1.80 13.99 -41.49
N THR A 3 1.84 13.73 -40.19
CA THR A 3 2.92 12.97 -39.55
C THR A 3 2.85 11.53 -40.04
N ILE A 4 3.86 11.13 -40.83
CA ILE A 4 4.07 9.75 -41.26
C ILE A 4 4.64 9.00 -40.05
N PRO A 5 4.05 7.88 -39.59
CA PRO A 5 4.63 7.08 -38.52
C PRO A 5 5.98 6.52 -38.99
N GLU A 6 7.03 6.64 -38.17
CA GLU A 6 8.34 6.08 -38.52
C GLU A 6 8.24 4.55 -38.67
N PRO A 7 8.69 3.97 -39.79
CA PRO A 7 8.51 2.56 -40.11
C PRO A 7 9.38 1.59 -39.27
N GLN A 8 10.09 2.10 -38.26
CA GLN A 8 11.11 1.39 -37.48
C GLN A 8 10.79 1.31 -35.99
N ALA A 9 9.62 1.79 -35.54
CA ALA A 9 9.20 1.52 -34.18
C ALA A 9 8.93 0.02 -34.07
N GLU A 10 9.89 -0.74 -33.53
CA GLU A 10 9.68 -2.14 -33.16
C GLU A 10 8.41 -2.20 -32.32
N LEU A 11 7.37 -2.83 -32.89
CA LEU A 11 6.14 -3.09 -32.16
C LEU A 11 6.52 -3.96 -30.97
N LEU A 12 6.25 -3.46 -29.76
CA LEU A 12 6.45 -4.23 -28.52
C LEU A 12 5.86 -5.63 -28.71
N SER A 13 6.63 -6.65 -28.34
CA SER A 13 6.12 -8.01 -28.43
C SER A 13 4.91 -8.17 -27.50
N ALA A 14 4.04 -9.14 -27.80
CA ALA A 14 2.91 -9.44 -26.92
C ALA A 14 3.35 -9.79 -25.48
N GLN A 15 4.57 -10.29 -25.30
CA GLN A 15 5.16 -10.61 -24.01
C GLN A 15 5.61 -9.34 -23.26
N ASP A 16 6.21 -8.37 -23.96
CA ASP A 16 6.63 -7.09 -23.37
C ASP A 16 5.40 -6.31 -22.88
N MET A 17 4.34 -6.25 -23.69
CA MET A 17 3.08 -5.64 -23.28
C MET A 17 2.46 -6.33 -22.05
N HIS A 18 2.53 -7.66 -21.98
CA HIS A 18 2.00 -8.40 -20.83
C HIS A 18 2.79 -8.12 -19.54
N GLY A 19 4.13 -8.07 -19.63
CA GLY A 19 5.00 -7.72 -18.51
C GLY A 19 4.75 -6.30 -17.99
N ASP A 20 4.57 -5.34 -18.89
CA ASP A 20 4.27 -3.96 -18.54
C ASP A 20 2.88 -3.83 -17.90
N VAL A 21 1.87 -4.52 -18.42
CA VAL A 21 0.52 -4.55 -17.85
C VAL A 21 0.51 -5.19 -16.46
N ALA A 22 1.24 -6.29 -16.27
CA ALA A 22 1.37 -6.94 -14.97
C ALA A 22 2.06 -6.01 -13.95
N SER A 23 3.16 -5.38 -14.35
CA SER A 23 3.91 -4.43 -13.51
C SER A 23 3.06 -3.20 -13.15
N LEU A 24 2.33 -2.64 -14.11
CA LEU A 24 1.41 -1.52 -13.90
C LEU A 24 0.27 -1.93 -12.95
N THR A 25 -0.28 -3.12 -13.12
CA THR A 25 -1.35 -3.63 -12.25
C THR A 25 -0.86 -3.74 -10.81
N ALA A 26 0.31 -4.35 -10.58
CA ALA A 26 0.92 -4.45 -9.25
C ALA A 26 1.17 -3.06 -8.63
N ALA A 27 1.66 -2.09 -9.42
CA ALA A 27 1.87 -0.73 -8.96
C ALA A 27 0.56 -0.03 -8.58
N LEU A 28 -0.51 -0.21 -9.36
CA LEU A 28 -1.83 0.35 -9.09
C LEU A 28 -2.47 -0.28 -7.85
N GLU A 29 -2.33 -1.59 -7.67
CA GLU A 29 -2.79 -2.30 -6.48
C GLU A 29 -2.09 -1.82 -5.22
N ARG A 30 -0.75 -1.69 -5.27
CA ARG A 30 0.05 -1.11 -4.19
C ARG A 30 -0.42 0.30 -3.85
N ARG A 31 -0.54 1.18 -4.85
CA ARG A 31 -1.02 2.56 -4.65
C ARG A 31 -2.44 2.62 -4.10
N ARG A 32 -3.30 1.65 -4.44
CA ARG A 32 -4.65 1.54 -3.89
C ARG A 32 -4.62 1.07 -2.43
N ALA A 33 -3.74 0.15 -2.08
CA ALA A 33 -3.53 -0.30 -0.70
C ALA A 33 -2.99 0.86 0.16
N GLU A 34 -1.97 1.57 -0.31
CA GLU A 34 -1.38 2.73 0.37
C GLU A 34 -2.42 3.83 0.63
N ARG A 35 -3.24 4.18 -0.36
CA ARG A 35 -4.32 5.17 -0.18
C ARG A 35 -5.34 4.73 0.87
N ARG A 36 -5.68 3.44 0.92
CA ARG A 36 -6.60 2.90 1.94
C ARG A 36 -5.98 2.93 3.33
N ALA A 37 -4.72 2.49 3.45
CA ALA A 37 -3.98 2.53 4.71
C ALA A 37 -3.88 3.97 5.24
N TYR A 38 -3.48 4.92 4.38
CA TYR A 38 -3.43 6.34 4.74
C TYR A 38 -4.79 6.86 5.20
N GLY A 39 -5.87 6.52 4.48
CA GLY A 39 -7.22 6.93 4.87
C GLY A 39 -7.65 6.42 6.25
N ILE A 40 -7.20 5.23 6.65
CA ILE A 40 -7.46 4.67 7.99
C ILE A 40 -6.58 5.34 9.04
N LEU A 41 -5.27 5.44 8.79
CA LEU A 41 -4.29 5.99 9.72
C LEU A 41 -4.47 7.50 9.96
N ALA A 42 -5.00 8.22 8.99
CA ALA A 42 -5.30 9.64 9.09
C ALA A 42 -6.59 9.94 9.87
N ARG A 43 -7.38 8.92 10.25
CA ARG A 43 -8.60 9.17 11.03
C ARG A 43 -8.23 9.73 12.42
N PRO A 44 -8.94 10.74 12.93
CA PRO A 44 -8.59 11.40 14.19
C PRO A 44 -8.57 10.47 15.41
N ASP A 45 -9.49 9.51 15.46
CA ASP A 45 -9.57 8.50 16.51
C ASP A 45 -8.35 7.58 16.52
N VAL A 46 -7.93 7.12 15.34
CA VAL A 46 -6.73 6.29 15.17
C VAL A 46 -5.46 7.07 15.52
N ARG A 47 -5.35 8.33 15.06
CA ARG A 47 -4.21 9.18 15.42
C ARG A 47 -4.11 9.44 16.92
N ALA A 48 -5.20 9.83 17.56
CA ALA A 48 -5.21 10.05 19.00
C ALA A 48 -4.84 8.80 19.79
N MET A 49 -5.20 7.60 19.30
CA MET A 49 -4.80 6.34 19.92
C MET A 49 -3.30 6.08 19.76
N LEU A 50 -2.74 6.26 18.55
CA LEU A 50 -1.32 6.10 18.29
C LEU A 50 -0.48 7.07 19.12
N ASP A 51 -0.89 8.34 19.19
CA ASP A 51 -0.20 9.36 19.99
C ASP A 51 -0.19 9.00 21.48
N LYS A 52 -1.28 8.44 22.01
CA LYS A 52 -1.34 7.95 23.40
C LYS A 52 -0.42 6.75 23.63
N LEU A 53 -0.33 5.83 22.68
CA LEU A 53 0.55 4.67 22.78
C LEU A 53 2.03 5.08 22.78
N ILE A 54 2.38 6.06 21.95
CA ILE A 54 3.74 6.62 21.92
C ILE A 54 4.02 7.43 23.19
N ALA A 55 3.10 8.31 23.59
CA ALA A 55 3.26 9.15 24.78
C ALA A 55 3.32 8.35 26.09
N SER A 56 2.66 7.18 26.15
CA SER A 56 2.74 6.28 27.31
C SER A 56 4.05 5.49 27.38
N GLY A 57 4.90 5.56 26.35
CA GLY A 57 6.13 4.78 26.25
C GLY A 57 5.91 3.29 25.93
N ALA A 58 4.67 2.89 25.63
CA ALA A 58 4.35 1.52 25.25
C ALA A 58 4.91 1.14 23.87
N CYS A 59 5.14 2.14 23.00
CA CYS A 59 5.73 2.01 21.67
C CYS A 59 6.71 3.17 21.44
N ALA A 60 7.85 2.90 20.80
CA ALA A 60 8.88 3.91 20.54
C ALA A 60 8.48 4.89 19.41
N ASN A 61 7.70 4.42 18.45
CA ASN A 61 7.24 5.21 17.32
C ASN A 61 5.91 4.65 16.75
N GLU A 62 5.40 5.34 15.74
CA GLU A 62 4.15 4.98 15.08
C GLU A 62 4.20 3.61 14.40
N GLU A 63 5.32 3.27 13.76
CA GLU A 63 5.48 2.01 13.03
C GLU A 63 5.37 0.81 13.99
N GLU A 64 6.05 0.87 15.13
CA GLU A 64 5.97 -0.15 16.17
C GLU A 64 4.55 -0.26 16.74
N ALA A 65 3.88 0.88 16.96
CA ALA A 65 2.51 0.91 17.47
C ALA A 65 1.53 0.23 16.49
N ILE A 66 1.65 0.51 15.19
CA ILE A 66 0.84 -0.13 14.15
C ILE A 66 1.14 -1.64 14.08
N GLU A 67 2.41 -2.03 14.08
CA GLU A 67 2.82 -3.43 14.00
C GLU A 67 2.27 -4.24 15.18
N ARG A 68 2.42 -3.73 16.41
CA ARG A 68 1.89 -4.38 17.61
C ARG A 68 0.38 -4.48 17.57
N ALA A 69 -0.33 -3.41 17.20
CA ALA A 69 -1.78 -3.43 17.10
C ALA A 69 -2.28 -4.49 16.10
N LEU A 70 -1.63 -4.60 14.93
CA LEU A 70 -1.97 -5.62 13.93
C LEU A 70 -1.70 -7.03 14.44
N LYS A 71 -0.53 -7.26 15.08
CA LYS A 71 -0.21 -8.56 15.70
C LYS A 71 -1.23 -8.95 16.75
N THR A 72 -1.59 -8.05 17.66
CA THR A 72 -2.61 -8.29 18.69
C THR A 72 -3.97 -8.61 18.09
N LEU A 73 -4.40 -7.88 17.07
CA LEU A 73 -5.66 -8.14 16.38
C LEU A 73 -5.67 -9.54 15.74
N VAL A 74 -4.59 -9.91 15.04
CA VAL A 74 -4.46 -11.24 14.43
C VAL A 74 -4.51 -12.33 15.49
N THR A 75 -3.76 -12.19 16.59
CA THR A 75 -3.78 -13.15 17.70
C THR A 75 -5.17 -13.27 18.31
N ALA A 76 -5.86 -12.15 18.55
CA ALA A 76 -7.20 -12.14 19.11
C ALA A 76 -8.20 -12.89 18.21
N ILE A 77 -8.16 -12.62 16.89
CA ILE A 77 -9.01 -13.31 15.90
C ILE A 77 -8.71 -14.81 15.88
N MET A 78 -7.43 -15.20 15.84
CA MET A 78 -7.03 -16.61 15.81
C MET A 78 -7.35 -17.36 17.11
N SER A 79 -7.34 -16.67 18.26
CA SER A 79 -7.70 -17.27 19.55
C SER A 79 -9.20 -17.36 19.81
N ALA A 80 -10.01 -16.65 19.02
CA ALA A 80 -11.47 -16.65 19.12
C ALA A 80 -12.14 -17.61 18.12
N ALA A 81 -11.35 -18.28 17.28
CA ALA A 81 -11.78 -19.29 16.31
C ALA A 81 -11.48 -20.70 16.84
#